data_AF-A0A8T3P0M0-F1
#
_entry.id   AF-A0A8T3P0M0-F1
#
_cell.length_a   1.000
_cell.length_b   1.000
_cell.length_c   1.000
_cell.angle_alpha   90.00
_cell.angle_beta   90.00
_cell.angle_gamma   90.00
#
_symmetry.space_group_name_H-M   'P 1'
#
loop_
_entity.id
_entity.type
_entity.pdbx_description
1 polymer ?
#
loop_
_entity_poly.entity_id
_entity_poly.type
_entity_poly.pdbx_seq_one_letter_code
_entity_poly.pdbx_strand_id
1 'polypeptide(L)'
;MTTASLVAQGNGRFAVEGELSFTTAPELWARSNEAFAIAGDRVIAIDLGKAGRADSAGLALLVAWTRWARERSRSIRFVNTPSQVASLASANELGELLGLQGAASVTSHAGADTARSG
;
A
#
# COMPACT_ATOMS: atom_id res chain seq x y z
N MET A 1 -12.41 17.46 -12.10
CA MET A 1 -11.53 16.34 -12.53
C MET A 1 -10.67 15.97 -11.34
N THR A 2 -10.88 14.78 -10.78
CA THR A 2 -10.04 14.28 -9.69
C THR A 2 -8.66 13.97 -10.26
N THR A 3 -7.62 14.64 -9.76
CA THR A 3 -6.23 14.45 -10.20
C THR A 3 -5.46 13.76 -9.07
N ALA A 4 -4.60 12.81 -9.44
CA ALA A 4 -3.57 12.31 -8.53
C ALA A 4 -2.21 12.33 -9.22
N SER A 5 -1.15 12.42 -8.43
CA SER A 5 0.22 12.47 -8.93
C SER A 5 1.17 11.74 -8.00
N LEU A 6 2.16 11.10 -8.61
CA LEU A 6 3.28 10.47 -7.91
C LEU A 6 4.51 11.38 -8.03
N VAL A 7 5.04 11.83 -6.91
CA VAL A 7 6.21 12.70 -6.84
C VAL A 7 7.39 11.90 -6.29
N ALA A 8 8.46 11.77 -7.07
CA ALA A 8 9.70 11.17 -6.59
C ALA A 8 10.43 12.14 -5.66
N GLN A 9 10.72 11.71 -4.44
CA GLN A 9 11.48 12.49 -3.44
C GLN A 9 12.96 12.09 -3.40
N GLY A 10 13.35 11.03 -4.13
CA GLY A 10 14.70 10.48 -4.13
C GLY A 10 14.92 9.43 -3.04
N ASN A 11 16.02 8.68 -3.13
CA ASN A 11 16.41 7.63 -2.17
C ASN A 11 15.30 6.60 -1.90
N GLY A 12 14.64 6.14 -2.96
CA GLY A 12 13.53 5.18 -2.86
C GLY A 12 12.26 5.74 -2.22
N ARG A 13 12.14 7.07 -2.05
CA ARG A 13 10.94 7.71 -1.50
C ARG A 13 10.08 8.35 -2.57
N PHE A 14 8.77 8.17 -2.43
CA PHE A 14 7.76 8.75 -3.30
C PHE A 14 6.64 9.34 -2.44
N ALA A 15 5.97 10.37 -2.94
CA ALA A 15 4.78 10.94 -2.34
C ALA A 15 3.61 10.84 -3.31
N VAL A 16 2.44 10.47 -2.78
CA VAL A 16 1.18 10.50 -3.51
C VAL A 16 0.43 11.75 -3.12
N GLU A 17 0.05 12.54 -4.11
CA GLU A 17 -0.76 13.74 -3.93
C GLU A 17 -2.08 13.58 -4.69
N GLY A 18 -3.21 13.88 -4.05
CA GLY A 18 -4.55 13.79 -4.65
C GLY A 18 -5.33 12.53 -4.28
N GLU A 19 -6.54 12.37 -4.83
CA GLU A 19 -7.44 11.28 -4.43
C GLU A 19 -7.04 9.94 -5.03
N LEU A 20 -7.19 8.88 -4.24
CA LEU A 20 -6.96 7.49 -4.63
C LEU A 20 -8.28 6.83 -4.98
N SER A 21 -8.74 7.03 -6.21
CA SER A 21 -10.03 6.54 -6.68
C SER A 21 -9.91 5.65 -7.90
N PHE A 22 -11.02 5.06 -8.33
CA PHE A 22 -11.07 4.28 -9.57
C PHE A 22 -10.59 5.07 -10.80
N THR A 23 -10.74 6.40 -10.81
CA THR A 23 -10.30 7.22 -11.95
C THR A 23 -8.81 7.50 -11.94
N THR A 24 -8.18 7.62 -10.78
CA THR A 24 -6.75 7.98 -10.65
C THR A 24 -5.84 6.78 -10.47
N ALA A 25 -6.37 5.66 -9.98
CA ALA A 25 -5.59 4.46 -9.67
C ALA A 25 -4.86 3.85 -10.88
N PRO A 26 -5.48 3.70 -12.07
CA PRO A 26 -4.79 3.15 -13.23
C PRO A 26 -3.63 4.02 -13.71
N GLU A 27 -3.79 5.34 -13.67
CA GLU A 27 -2.76 6.30 -14.06
C GLU A 27 -1.58 6.26 -13.08
N LEU A 28 -1.87 6.28 -11.77
CA LEU A 28 -0.85 6.15 -10.74
C LEU A 28 -0.08 4.84 -10.85
N TRP A 29 -0.78 3.73 -11.15
CA TRP A 29 -0.13 2.43 -11.38
C TRP A 29 0.89 2.51 -12.53
N ALA A 30 0.49 3.01 -13.69
CA ALA A 30 1.37 3.12 -14.84
C ALA A 30 2.62 3.97 -14.54
N ARG A 31 2.43 5.15 -13.94
CA ARG A 31 3.54 6.06 -13.57
C ARG A 31 4.46 5.45 -12.52
N SER A 32 3.88 4.79 -11.52
CA SER A 32 4.65 4.16 -10.43
C SER A 32 5.50 2.99 -10.89
N ASN A 33 5.03 2.20 -11.85
CA ASN A 33 5.75 1.02 -12.33
C ASN A 33 7.11 1.41 -12.94
N GLU A 34 7.13 2.49 -13.74
CA GLU A 34 8.36 3.04 -14.31
C GLU A 34 9.26 3.66 -13.21
N ALA A 35 8.68 4.50 -12.36
CA ALA A 35 9.41 5.18 -11.29
C ALA A 35 10.05 4.21 -10.28
N PHE A 36 9.32 3.16 -9.89
CA PHE A 36 9.80 2.14 -8.98
C PHE A 36 10.85 1.25 -9.64
N ALA A 37 10.74 0.95 -10.93
CA ALA A 37 11.76 0.19 -11.64
C ALA A 37 13.12 0.93 -11.62
N ILE A 38 13.08 2.25 -11.77
CA ILE A 38 14.26 3.14 -11.74
C ILE A 38 14.84 3.26 -10.31
N ALA A 39 13.98 3.28 -9.29
CA ALA A 39 14.42 3.24 -7.90
C ALA A 39 15.09 1.88 -7.62
N GLY A 40 16.43 1.84 -7.62
CA GLY A 40 17.23 0.65 -7.35
C GLY A 40 17.15 0.14 -5.91
N ASP A 41 16.41 0.85 -5.04
CA ASP A 41 16.27 0.55 -3.63
C ASP A 41 15.45 -0.73 -3.37
N ARG A 42 15.91 -1.53 -2.39
CA ARG A 42 15.18 -2.71 -1.91
C ARG A 42 13.90 -2.34 -1.16
N VAL A 43 13.88 -1.15 -0.56
CA VAL A 43 12.74 -0.64 0.21
C VAL A 43 12.27 0.66 -0.40
N ILE A 44 11.02 0.69 -0.82
CA ILE A 44 10.37 1.87 -1.39
C ILE A 44 9.43 2.44 -0.32
N ALA A 45 9.59 3.72 0.03
CA ALA A 45 8.69 4.40 0.96
C ALA A 45 7.71 5.29 0.18
N ILE A 46 6.43 5.15 0.48
CA ILE A 46 5.35 5.91 -0.16
C ILE A 46 4.65 6.76 0.89
N ASP A 47 4.80 8.08 0.78
CA ASP A 47 4.13 9.07 1.61
C ASP A 47 2.71 9.29 1.10
N LEU A 48 1.72 8.98 1.95
CA LEU A 48 0.29 9.18 1.70
C LEU A 48 -0.26 10.41 2.43
N GLY A 49 0.57 11.25 3.05
CA GLY A 49 0.15 12.40 3.86
C GLY A 49 -0.56 13.49 3.06
N LYS A 50 -0.33 13.52 1.74
CA LYS A 50 -1.05 14.38 0.79
C LYS A 50 -2.04 13.59 -0.08
N ALA A 51 -2.24 12.31 0.20
CA ALA A 51 -3.30 11.54 -0.42
C ALA A 51 -4.64 12.08 0.12
N GLY A 52 -5.53 12.39 -0.80
CA GLY A 52 -6.89 12.80 -0.48
C GLY A 52 -7.75 11.59 -0.10
N ARG A 53 -9.02 11.63 -0.52
CA ARG A 53 -9.94 10.52 -0.30
C ARG A 53 -9.47 9.26 -1.03
N ALA A 54 -9.54 8.12 -0.33
CA ALA A 54 -9.38 6.81 -0.95
C ALA A 54 -10.73 6.08 -1.03
N ASP A 55 -10.89 5.23 -2.05
CA ASP A 55 -11.96 4.25 -2.18
C ASP A 55 -11.39 2.82 -2.29
N SER A 56 -12.23 1.86 -2.67
CA SER A 56 -11.82 0.46 -2.87
C SER A 56 -10.77 0.29 -3.97
N ALA A 57 -10.80 1.09 -5.03
CA ALA A 57 -9.81 1.04 -6.10
C ALA A 57 -8.48 1.66 -5.66
N GLY A 58 -8.53 2.69 -4.83
CA GLY A 58 -7.36 3.22 -4.12
C GLY A 58 -6.66 2.15 -3.27
N LEU A 59 -7.42 1.39 -2.48
CA LEU A 59 -6.87 0.27 -1.71
C LEU A 59 -6.30 -0.84 -2.61
N ALA A 60 -7.01 -1.20 -3.68
CA ALA A 60 -6.54 -2.20 -4.64
C ALA A 60 -5.20 -1.79 -5.27
N LEU A 61 -4.98 -0.49 -5.51
CA LEU A 61 -3.70 0.04 -5.96
C LEU A 61 -2.59 -0.19 -4.92
N LEU A 62 -2.84 0.11 -3.64
CA LEU A 62 -1.85 -0.12 -2.58
C LEU A 62 -1.46 -1.62 -2.47
N VAL A 63 -2.45 -2.50 -2.64
CA VAL A 63 -2.23 -3.95 -2.66
C VAL A 63 -1.41 -4.34 -3.89
N ALA A 64 -1.76 -3.81 -5.08
CA ALA A 64 -1.04 -4.08 -6.32
C ALA A 64 0.43 -3.65 -6.21
N TRP A 65 0.70 -2.49 -5.61
CA TRP A 65 2.06 -2.03 -5.32
C TRP A 65 2.81 -3.00 -4.41
N THR A 66 2.18 -3.41 -3.31
CA THR A 66 2.80 -4.35 -2.37
C THR A 66 3.13 -5.69 -3.06
N ARG A 67 2.23 -6.19 -3.91
CA ARG A 67 2.45 -7.42 -4.70
C ARG A 67 3.59 -7.25 -5.71
N TRP A 68 3.58 -6.16 -6.48
CA TRP A 68 4.63 -5.84 -7.44
C TRP A 68 6.02 -5.82 -6.82
N ALA A 69 6.12 -5.23 -5.63
CA ALA A 69 7.38 -5.16 -4.88
C ALA A 69 7.81 -6.56 -4.44
N ARG A 70 6.90 -7.34 -3.83
CA ARG A 70 7.19 -8.72 -3.38
C ARG A 70 7.66 -9.62 -4.52
N GLU A 71 7.00 -9.55 -5.68
CA GLU A 71 7.37 -10.30 -6.89
C GLU A 71 8.79 -9.97 -7.39
N ARG A 72 9.31 -8.78 -7.04
CA ARG A 72 10.67 -8.32 -7.38
C ARG A 72 11.65 -8.38 -6.22
N SER A 73 11.30 -9.10 -5.14
CA SER A 73 12.08 -9.18 -3.90
C SER A 73 12.36 -7.81 -3.26
N ARG A 74 11.43 -6.86 -3.44
CA ARG A 74 11.42 -5.53 -2.84
C ARG A 74 10.28 -5.43 -1.82
N SER A 75 10.33 -4.41 -0.98
CA SER A 75 9.26 -4.10 -0.03
C SER A 75 8.80 -2.66 -0.18
N ILE A 76 7.49 -2.42 -0.11
CA ILE A 76 6.92 -1.08 -0.01
C ILE A 76 6.48 -0.83 1.42
N ARG A 77 6.78 0.37 1.94
CA ARG A 77 6.20 0.90 3.18
C ARG A 77 5.38 2.13 2.89
N PHE A 78 4.18 2.18 3.44
CA PHE A 78 3.37 3.38 3.43
C PHE A 78 3.66 4.20 4.68
N VAL A 79 3.83 5.52 4.53
CA VAL A 79 4.06 6.47 5.63
C VAL A 79 3.05 7.60 5.57
N ASN A 80 2.83 8.29 6.69
CA ASN A 80 1.85 9.37 6.83
C ASN A 80 0.44 9.00 6.31
N THR A 81 0.01 7.76 6.56
CA THR A 81 -1.27 7.27 6.04
C THR A 81 -2.46 7.97 6.70
N PRO A 82 -3.38 8.59 5.93
CA PRO A 82 -4.58 9.20 6.47
C PRO A 82 -5.46 8.18 7.20
N SER A 83 -6.10 8.58 8.28
CA SER A 83 -6.98 7.71 9.08
C SER A 83 -8.11 7.09 8.23
N GLN A 84 -8.63 7.82 7.24
CA GLN A 84 -9.62 7.29 6.30
C GLN A 84 -9.10 6.07 5.53
N VAL A 85 -7.85 6.12 5.05
CA VAL A 85 -7.22 5.01 4.31
C VAL A 85 -6.99 3.82 5.23
N ALA A 86 -6.48 4.07 6.43
CA ALA A 86 -6.27 3.03 7.43
C ALA A 86 -7.58 2.34 7.84
N SER A 87 -8.65 3.11 8.10
CA SER A 87 -9.98 2.58 8.42
C SER A 87 -10.56 1.75 7.28
N LEU A 88 -10.42 2.21 6.03
CA LEU A 88 -10.86 1.45 4.86
C LEU A 88 -10.05 0.16 4.72
N ALA A 89 -8.72 0.21 4.88
CA ALA A 89 -7.87 -0.97 4.81
C ALA A 89 -8.23 -1.99 5.90
N SER A 90 -8.48 -1.54 7.13
CA SER A 90 -8.93 -2.39 8.23
C SER A 90 -10.31 -3.01 7.96
N ALA A 91 -11.25 -2.24 7.41
CA ALA A 91 -12.59 -2.74 7.08
C ALA A 91 -12.60 -3.76 5.94
N ASN A 92 -11.56 -3.76 5.09
CA ASN A 92 -11.38 -4.71 3.99
C ASN A 92 -10.38 -5.83 4.32
N GLU A 93 -9.94 -5.97 5.58
CA GLU A 93 -8.94 -6.96 6.01
C GLU A 93 -7.57 -6.82 5.29
N LEU A 94 -7.30 -5.66 4.70
CA LEU A 94 -6.07 -5.35 3.96
C LEU A 94 -5.00 -4.68 4.83
N GLY A 95 -5.34 -4.29 6.06
CA GLY A 95 -4.45 -3.56 6.97
C GLY A 95 -3.13 -4.32 7.22
N GLU A 96 -3.18 -5.63 7.47
CA GLU A 96 -1.98 -6.45 7.70
C GLU A 96 -1.11 -6.57 6.44
N LEU A 97 -1.74 -6.80 5.29
CA LEU A 97 -1.05 -6.94 4.01
C LEU A 97 -0.28 -5.67 3.67
N LEU A 98 -0.91 -4.52 3.90
CA LEU A 98 -0.36 -3.19 3.62
C LEU A 98 0.58 -2.69 4.73
N GLY A 99 0.66 -3.36 5.88
CA GLY A 99 1.44 -2.88 7.03
C GLY A 99 0.90 -1.57 7.60
N LEU A 100 -0.41 -1.32 7.46
CA LEU A 100 -1.11 -0.12 7.92
C LEU A 100 -1.74 -0.29 9.30
N GLN A 101 -1.69 -1.49 9.87
CA GLN A 101 -2.04 -1.70 11.27
C GLN A 101 -1.03 -0.92 12.11
N GLY A 102 -1.52 -0.10 13.05
CA GLY A 102 -0.66 0.51 14.08
C GLY A 102 0.22 -0.58 14.70
N ALA A 103 1.43 -0.21 15.10
CA ALA A 103 2.54 -1.08 15.55
C ALA A 103 2.26 -1.97 16.80
N ALA A 104 1.06 -2.50 16.96
CA ALA A 104 0.67 -3.45 17.97
C ALA A 104 0.81 -4.87 17.39
N SER A 105 2.01 -5.41 17.61
CA SER A 105 2.23 -6.82 17.96
C SER A 105 1.76 -7.86 16.95
N VAL A 106 2.73 -8.38 16.22
CA VAL A 106 2.78 -9.79 15.85
C VAL A 106 2.50 -10.62 17.10
N THR A 107 1.26 -11.07 17.26
CA THR A 107 0.92 -12.17 18.16
C THR A 107 0.17 -13.21 17.36
N SER A 108 0.98 -14.14 16.84
CA SER A 108 0.69 -15.57 16.86
C SER A 108 -0.55 -16.04 16.08
N HIS A 109 -0.33 -16.35 14.80
CA HIS A 109 -1.04 -17.45 14.15
C HIS A 109 -0.39 -18.77 14.60
N ALA A 110 -0.76 -19.25 15.78
CA ALA A 110 -0.44 -20.59 16.25
C ALA A 110 -1.75 -21.27 16.69
N GLY A 111 -2.17 -22.28 15.93
CA GLY A 111 -3.32 -23.11 16.29
C GLY A 111 -4.08 -23.74 15.12
N ALA A 112 -3.38 -24.20 14.08
CA ALA A 112 -3.90 -25.32 13.30
C ALA A 112 -3.44 -26.60 14.00
N ASP A 113 -4.34 -27.28 14.73
CA ASP A 113 -4.19 -28.72 14.97
C ASP A 113 -5.55 -29.41 15.14
N THR A 114 -5.94 -30.08 14.06
CA THR A 114 -6.48 -31.44 14.01
C THR A 114 -7.22 -31.98 15.23
N ALA A 115 -8.55 -32.08 15.12
CA ALA A 115 -9.31 -33.12 15.82
C ALA A 115 -10.27 -33.79 14.83
N ARG A 116 -9.69 -34.66 14.00
CA ARG A 116 -10.37 -35.85 13.46
C ARG A 116 -10.23 -36.96 14.50
N SER A 117 -11.29 -37.75 14.65
CA SER A 117 -11.36 -39.08 15.23
C SER A 117 -11.52 -39.19 16.76
N GLY A 118 -12.76 -39.52 17.14
CA GLY A 118 -13.17 -40.27 18.31
C GLY A 118 -14.51 -40.92 18.00
#